data_AF-A0A963K7E7-F1
#
_entry.id   AF-A0A963K7E7-F1
#
_cell.length_a   1.000
_cell.length_b   1.000
_cell.length_c   1.000
_cell.angle_alpha   90.00
_cell.angle_beta   90.00
_cell.angle_gamma   90.00
#
_symmetry.space_group_name_H-M   'P 1'
#
loop_
_entity.id
_entity.type
_entity.pdbx_description
1 polymer ?
#
loop_
_entity_poly.entity_id
_entity_poly.type
_entity_poly.pdbx_seq_one_letter_code
_entity_poly.pdbx_strand_id
1 'polypeptide(L)'
;MDWLAREPDRRAQPAGMWPEARTAIMLAMNYGPAHDPLAVLARKDRAAISVYAQNRDYHDVMKGRLKELAGWLHRETGAEVKVFVDTAPLMEKPLAQQAGLGWQGKHTNL
;
A
#
# COMPACT_ATOMS: atom_id res chain seq x y z
N MET A 1 17.36 6.86 6.07
CA MET A 1 15.87 6.83 6.07
C MET A 1 15.31 8.25 6.02
N ASP A 2 16.06 9.19 5.44
CA ASP A 2 15.82 10.62 5.63
C ASP A 2 14.52 11.08 4.98
N TRP A 3 14.03 10.30 4.01
CA TRP A 3 12.73 10.50 3.38
C TRP A 3 11.56 10.42 4.38
N LEU A 4 11.66 9.60 5.44
CA LEU A 4 10.63 9.51 6.50
C LEU A 4 10.57 10.75 7.38
N ALA A 5 11.71 11.39 7.62
CA ALA A 5 11.79 12.62 8.42
C ALA A 5 11.25 13.85 7.65
N ARG A 6 11.07 13.73 6.33
CA ARG A 6 10.51 14.79 5.50
C ARG A 6 8.99 14.84 5.67
N GLU A 7 8.47 16.04 5.87
CA GLU A 7 7.03 16.39 5.86
C GLU A 7 6.18 15.60 6.88
N PRO A 8 6.49 15.70 8.19
CA PRO A 8 5.79 14.94 9.24
C PRO A 8 4.27 15.21 9.27
N ASP A 9 3.86 16.45 9.01
CA ASP A 9 2.44 16.84 9.02
C ASP A 9 1.63 16.13 7.93
N ARG A 10 2.24 15.88 6.77
CA ARG A 10 1.59 15.15 5.66
C ARG A 10 1.46 13.67 5.96
N ARG A 11 2.37 13.13 6.76
CA ARG A 11 2.44 11.70 7.14
C ARG A 11 1.46 11.32 8.24
N ALA A 12 1.18 12.27 9.14
CA ALA A 12 0.38 12.01 10.33
C ALA A 12 -1.08 11.66 10.01
N GLN A 13 -1.68 12.27 8.99
CA GLN A 13 -3.10 12.10 8.69
C GLN A 13 -3.47 12.43 7.23
N PRO A 14 -4.55 11.84 6.68
CA PRO A 14 -5.00 12.12 5.31
C PRO A 14 -5.25 13.61 5.02
N ALA A 15 -5.73 14.37 6.01
CA ALA A 15 -5.96 15.81 5.87
C ALA A 15 -4.68 16.61 5.55
N GLY A 16 -3.49 16.11 5.94
CA GLY A 16 -2.21 16.71 5.56
C GLY A 16 -1.86 16.50 4.08
N MET A 17 -2.48 15.53 3.42
CA MET A 17 -2.33 15.25 1.99
C MET A 17 -3.42 15.87 1.13
N TRP A 18 -4.60 16.07 1.72
CA TRP A 18 -5.76 16.63 1.07
C TRP A 18 -6.73 17.17 2.14
N PRO A 19 -6.81 18.49 2.34
CA PRO A 19 -7.59 19.09 3.44
C PRO A 19 -9.07 18.68 3.49
N GLU A 20 -9.67 18.39 2.35
CA GLU A 20 -11.07 18.00 2.22
C GLU A 20 -11.33 16.51 2.54
N ALA A 21 -10.28 15.71 2.75
CA ALA A 21 -10.41 14.28 3.01
C ALA A 21 -11.23 14.00 4.28
N ARG A 22 -12.33 13.24 4.13
CA ARG A 22 -13.23 12.83 5.24
C ARG A 22 -13.09 11.36 5.64
N THR A 23 -12.68 10.52 4.70
CA THR A 23 -12.58 9.07 4.89
C THR A 23 -11.38 8.52 4.14
N ALA A 24 -10.81 7.43 4.65
CA ALA A 24 -9.76 6.67 3.98
C ALA A 24 -10.27 5.23 3.77
N ILE A 25 -10.33 4.81 2.49
CA ILE A 25 -10.67 3.44 2.12
C ILE A 25 -9.36 2.69 1.89
N MET A 26 -9.06 1.73 2.76
CA MET A 26 -7.84 0.93 2.69
C MET A 26 -8.13 -0.39 1.97
N LEU A 27 -7.26 -0.77 1.03
CA LEU A 27 -7.35 -2.02 0.28
C LEU A 27 -6.04 -2.79 0.41
N ALA A 28 -6.15 -4.11 0.45
CA ALA A 28 -5.00 -5.01 0.41
C ALA A 28 -5.12 -5.98 -0.76
N MET A 29 -3.98 -6.39 -1.31
CA MET A 29 -3.89 -7.42 -2.34
C MET A 29 -2.91 -8.49 -1.89
N ASN A 30 -3.36 -9.74 -1.89
CA ASN A 30 -2.48 -10.86 -1.62
C ASN A 30 -1.52 -11.06 -2.80
N TYR A 31 -0.22 -11.06 -2.52
CA TYR A 31 0.85 -11.31 -3.48
C TYR A 31 1.60 -12.63 -3.22
N GLY A 32 1.11 -13.42 -2.26
CA GLY A 32 1.68 -14.72 -1.91
C GLY A 32 1.69 -15.66 -3.13
N PRO A 33 2.82 -16.31 -3.43
CA PRO A 33 2.90 -17.23 -4.56
C PRO A 33 2.17 -18.54 -4.22
N ALA A 34 1.76 -19.27 -5.26
CA ALA A 34 1.15 -20.59 -5.11
C ALA A 34 2.13 -21.70 -4.65
N HIS A 35 3.42 -21.39 -4.57
CA HIS A 35 4.49 -22.29 -4.13
C HIS A 35 5.13 -21.79 -2.83
N ASP A 36 5.95 -22.61 -2.17
CA ASP A 36 6.71 -22.18 -1.00
C ASP A 36 7.78 -21.14 -1.39
N PRO A 37 7.65 -19.86 -0.98
CA PRO A 37 8.61 -18.83 -1.33
C PRO A 37 10.00 -19.05 -0.71
N LEU A 38 10.13 -19.90 0.31
CA LEU A 38 11.39 -20.19 0.99
C LEU A 38 12.20 -21.29 0.30
N ALA A 39 11.60 -22.05 -0.63
CA ALA A 39 12.28 -23.13 -1.34
C ALA A 39 13.55 -22.67 -2.07
N VAL A 40 13.62 -21.40 -2.50
CA VAL A 40 14.80 -20.81 -3.15
C VAL A 40 16.02 -20.76 -2.23
N LEU A 41 15.84 -20.71 -0.90
CA LEU A 41 16.93 -20.61 0.06
C LEU A 41 17.81 -21.88 0.10
N ALA A 42 17.31 -23.01 -0.40
CA ALA A 42 18.09 -24.24 -0.54
C ALA A 42 19.04 -24.22 -1.76
N ARG A 43 18.86 -23.26 -2.69
CA ARG A 43 19.64 -23.16 -3.93
C ARG A 43 20.90 -22.34 -3.68
N LYS A 44 22.07 -22.96 -3.86
CA LYS A 44 23.38 -22.32 -3.64
C LYS A 44 23.94 -21.60 -4.88
N ASP A 45 23.30 -21.77 -6.03
CA ASP A 45 23.71 -21.24 -7.33
C ASP A 45 23.08 -19.88 -7.67
N ARG A 46 22.19 -19.36 -6.82
CA ARG A 46 21.43 -18.13 -7.09
C ARG A 46 21.06 -17.38 -5.81
N ALA A 47 20.76 -16.10 -5.96
CA ALA A 47 20.22 -15.28 -4.88
C ALA A 47 18.69 -15.43 -4.77
N ALA A 48 18.16 -15.13 -3.58
CA ALA A 48 16.73 -15.01 -3.33
C ALA A 48 16.28 -13.56 -3.48
N ILE A 49 15.21 -13.32 -4.23
CA ILE A 49 14.56 -12.02 -4.37
C ILE A 49 13.25 -12.06 -3.59
N SER A 50 12.96 -10.99 -2.83
CA SER A 50 11.70 -10.91 -2.08
C SER A 50 10.48 -11.06 -2.99
N VAL A 51 9.47 -11.79 -2.54
CA VAL A 51 8.28 -12.14 -3.35
C VAL A 51 7.61 -10.90 -3.96
N TYR A 52 7.52 -9.79 -3.22
CA TYR A 52 6.87 -8.57 -3.72
C TYR A 52 7.56 -7.95 -4.94
N ALA A 53 8.82 -8.31 -5.19
CA ALA A 53 9.65 -7.81 -6.29
C ALA A 53 9.85 -8.82 -7.43
N GLN A 54 9.18 -9.98 -7.38
CA GLN A 54 9.32 -11.03 -8.41
C GLN A 54 8.37 -10.85 -9.61
N ASN A 55 7.27 -10.13 -9.44
CA ASN A 55 6.23 -9.96 -10.45
C ASN A 55 6.27 -8.54 -11.06
N ARG A 56 5.29 -8.23 -11.92
CA ARG A 56 5.06 -6.86 -12.38
C ARG A 56 4.98 -5.92 -11.18
N ASP A 57 5.57 -4.73 -11.34
CA ASP A 57 5.60 -3.70 -10.30
C ASP A 57 4.20 -3.47 -9.72
N TYR A 58 4.08 -3.68 -8.41
CA TYR A 58 2.81 -3.58 -7.70
C TYR A 58 2.25 -2.16 -7.74
N HIS A 59 3.10 -1.13 -7.89
CA HIS A 59 2.65 0.25 -8.02
C HIS A 59 1.73 0.41 -9.23
N ASP A 60 2.11 -0.14 -10.39
CA ASP A 60 1.31 -0.04 -11.61
C ASP A 60 0.00 -0.81 -11.49
N VAL A 61 0.08 -2.03 -10.96
CA VAL A 61 -1.08 -2.92 -10.83
C VAL A 61 -2.10 -2.33 -9.84
N MET A 62 -1.65 -1.92 -8.66
CA MET A 62 -2.51 -1.34 -7.63
C MET A 62 -3.07 0.01 -8.07
N LYS A 63 -2.24 0.89 -8.64
CA LYS A 63 -2.68 2.21 -9.09
C LYS A 63 -3.72 2.13 -10.20
N GLY A 64 -3.59 1.17 -11.12
CA GLY A 64 -4.61 0.89 -12.14
C GLY A 64 -5.96 0.54 -11.51
N ARG A 65 -5.98 -0.47 -10.63
CA ARG A 65 -7.20 -0.91 -9.93
C ARG A 65 -7.82 0.17 -9.03
N LEU A 66 -6.98 0.94 -8.34
CA LEU A 66 -7.42 2.07 -7.51
C LEU A 66 -8.08 3.16 -8.34
N LYS A 67 -7.56 3.45 -9.55
CA LYS A 67 -8.20 4.42 -10.46
C LYS A 67 -9.54 3.94 -10.98
N GLU A 68 -9.67 2.65 -11.30
CA GLU A 68 -10.95 2.06 -11.69
C GLU A 68 -12.00 2.20 -10.58
N LEU A 69 -11.62 1.85 -9.34
CA LEU A 69 -12.48 2.02 -8.17
C LEU A 69 -12.83 3.49 -7.90
N ALA A 70 -11.84 4.39 -7.96
CA ALA A 70 -12.03 5.81 -7.76
C ALA A 70 -12.98 6.41 -8.81
N GLY A 71 -12.81 6.02 -10.07
CA GLY A 71 -13.68 6.44 -11.16
C GLY A 71 -15.11 5.93 -10.99
N TRP A 72 -15.28 4.68 -10.54
CA TRP A 72 -16.60 4.16 -10.17
C TRP A 72 -17.22 4.94 -9.01
N LEU A 73 -16.50 5.13 -7.90
CA LEU A 73 -17.01 5.83 -6.73
C LEU A 73 -17.43 7.27 -7.06
N HIS A 74 -16.62 7.98 -7.85
CA HIS A 74 -16.94 9.32 -8.32
C HIS A 74 -18.22 9.35 -9.17
N ARG A 75 -18.39 8.40 -10.11
CA ARG A 75 -19.61 8.34 -10.92
C ARG A 75 -20.87 8.07 -10.10
N GLU A 76 -20.77 7.20 -9.09
CA GLU A 76 -21.92 6.84 -8.25
C GLU A 76 -22.30 7.92 -7.23
N THR A 77 -21.32 8.67 -6.72
CA THR A 77 -21.52 9.54 -5.55
C THR A 77 -21.27 11.02 -5.81
N GLY A 78 -20.59 11.37 -6.90
CA GLY A 78 -20.05 12.71 -7.15
C GLY A 78 -18.89 13.11 -6.23
N ALA A 79 -18.44 12.22 -5.33
CA ALA A 79 -17.33 12.51 -4.44
C ALA A 79 -16.01 12.59 -5.21
N GLU A 80 -15.17 13.55 -4.86
CA GLU A 80 -13.79 13.58 -5.31
C GLU A 80 -13.00 12.45 -4.63
N VAL A 81 -12.05 11.84 -5.35
CA VAL A 81 -11.25 10.72 -4.83
C VAL A 81 -9.79 10.89 -5.20
N LYS A 82 -8.91 10.72 -4.21
CA LYS A 82 -7.46 10.72 -4.39
C LYS A 82 -6.88 9.35 -4.07
N VAL A 83 -6.06 8.83 -4.99
CA VAL A 83 -5.49 7.48 -4.88
C VAL A 83 -4.01 7.55 -4.48
N PHE A 84 -3.60 6.63 -3.62
CA PHE A 84 -2.22 6.50 -3.14
C PHE A 84 -1.78 5.03 -3.15
N VAL A 85 -0.49 4.82 -3.41
CA VAL A 85 0.20 3.53 -3.25
C VAL A 85 1.68 3.83 -3.01
N ASP A 86 2.19 3.52 -1.82
CA ASP A 86 3.58 3.55 -1.30
C ASP A 86 4.38 4.87 -1.47
N THR A 87 4.34 5.43 -2.68
CA THR A 87 5.03 6.64 -3.14
C THR A 87 4.59 7.95 -2.47
N ALA A 88 3.47 7.95 -1.75
CA ALA A 88 2.96 9.14 -1.08
C ALA A 88 3.46 9.23 0.36
N PRO A 89 3.67 10.44 0.92
CA PRO A 89 4.10 10.61 2.30
C PRO A 89 2.94 10.41 3.28
N LEU A 90 2.16 9.32 3.15
CA LEU A 90 1.09 8.93 4.05
C LEU A 90 1.43 7.59 4.68
N MET A 91 1.23 7.44 5.98
CA MET A 91 1.54 6.18 6.68
C MET A 91 0.43 5.14 6.45
N GLU A 92 0.58 4.31 5.41
CA GLU A 92 -0.44 3.33 5.02
C GLU A 92 -0.66 2.22 6.06
N LYS A 93 0.40 1.74 6.73
CA LYS A 93 0.29 0.64 7.70
C LYS A 93 -0.59 1.00 8.92
N PRO A 94 -0.39 2.15 9.62
CA PRO A 94 -1.31 2.58 10.67
C PRO A 94 -2.75 2.76 10.22
N LEU A 95 -2.97 3.32 9.03
CA LEU A 95 -4.32 3.50 8.47
C LEU A 95 -5.00 2.16 8.18
N ALA A 96 -4.25 1.21 7.61
CA ALA A 96 -4.74 -0.12 7.31
C ALA A 96 -5.11 -0.91 8.58
N GLN A 97 -4.37 -0.71 9.68
CA GLN A 97 -4.74 -1.26 10.99
C GLN A 97 -6.04 -0.63 11.51
N GLN A 98 -6.18 0.70 11.44
CA GLN A 98 -7.40 1.39 11.86
C GLN A 98 -8.62 0.97 11.02
N ALA A 99 -8.41 0.67 9.73
CA ALA A 99 -9.43 0.17 8.82
C ALA A 99 -9.76 -1.33 9.00
N GLY A 100 -9.08 -2.03 9.92
CA GLY A 100 -9.34 -3.43 10.23
C GLY A 100 -8.78 -4.46 9.25
N LEU A 101 -7.81 -4.08 8.40
CA LEU A 101 -7.16 -5.02 7.47
C LEU A 101 -6.19 -5.99 8.15
N GLY A 102 -5.72 -5.67 9.35
CA GLY A 102 -4.72 -6.45 10.08
C GLY A 102 -4.16 -5.69 11.27
N TRP A 103 -2.99 -6.09 11.76
CA TRP A 103 -2.34 -5.48 12.92
C TRP A 103 -0.84 -5.37 12.69
N GLN A 104 -0.24 -4.25 13.09
CA GLN A 104 1.20 -4.08 12.87
C GLN A 104 2.02 -4.99 13.80
N GLY A 105 2.60 -6.02 13.20
CA GLY A 105 3.55 -6.94 13.79
C GLY A 105 4.79 -6.27 14.38
N LYS A 106 5.48 -6.97 15.30
CA LYS A 106 6.84 -6.56 15.74
C LYS A 106 7.85 -6.51 14.59
N HIS A 107 7.60 -7.27 13.53
CA HIS A 107 8.34 -7.21 12.26
C HIS A 107 7.94 -6.00 11.39
N THR A 108 7.12 -5.09 11.90
CA THR A 108 6.66 -3.84 11.28
C THR A 108 5.75 -3.97 10.06
N ASN A 109 5.35 -5.19 9.65
CA ASN A 109 4.30 -5.39 8.64
C ASN A 109 2.93 -5.43 9.29
N LEU A 110 1.90 -5.13 8.51
CA LEU A 110 0.50 -5.29 8.90
C LEU A 110 0.08 -6.77 8.92
#